data_AF-M7N6L1-F1
#
_entry.id   AF-M7N6L1-F1
#
_cell.length_a   1.000
_cell.length_b   1.000
_cell.length_c   1.000
_cell.angle_alpha   90.00
_cell.angle_beta   90.00
_cell.angle_gamma   90.00
#
_symmetry.space_group_name_H-M   'P 1'
#
loop_
_entity.id
_entity.type
_entity.pdbx_description
1 polymer ?
#
loop_
_entity_poly.entity_id
_entity_poly.type
_entity_poly.pdbx_seq_one_letter_code
_entity_poly.pdbx_strand_id
1 'polypeptide(L)'
;MEFNKNRFFKQINGMDKFRIHYKCNKTPKANSGLEGFTVDRTYTGRSFNGLFEVTPQWGNGKQTKLLKRQEFEEYFEVLPLAFLQQSA
;
A
#
# COMPACT_ATOMS: atom_id res chain seq x y z
N MET A 1 5.71 5.67 27.40
CA MET A 1 6.51 5.47 26.18
C MET A 1 5.65 5.84 24.98
N GLU A 2 5.72 7.09 24.54
CA GLU A 2 4.98 7.56 23.36
C GLU A 2 5.71 7.11 22.10
N PHE A 3 5.14 6.13 21.40
CA PHE A 3 5.57 5.78 20.05
C PHE A 3 5.19 6.94 19.12
N ASN A 4 6.18 7.80 18.88
CA ASN A 4 6.07 8.95 18.01
C ASN A 4 5.93 8.50 16.55
N LYS A 5 4.69 8.31 16.10
CA LYS A 5 4.29 7.87 14.74
C LYS A 5 4.83 8.77 13.62
N ASN A 6 5.33 9.96 13.94
CA ASN A 6 5.81 10.94 12.97
C ASN A 6 7.24 10.71 12.48
N ARG A 7 7.97 9.73 13.03
CA ARG A 7 9.39 9.49 12.65
C ARG A 7 9.58 8.48 11.51
N PHE A 8 8.52 7.81 11.05
CA PHE A 8 8.63 6.86 9.92
C PHE A 8 8.65 7.55 8.55
N PHE A 9 8.20 8.82 8.47
CA PHE A 9 7.96 9.51 7.21
C PHE A 9 9.02 10.57 6.85
N LYS A 10 10.06 10.75 7.68
CA LYS A 10 11.00 11.89 7.54
C LYS A 10 12.36 11.54 6.92
N GLN A 11 12.41 10.61 5.97
CA GLN A 11 13.61 10.40 5.15
C GLN A 11 13.31 9.70 3.82
N ILE A 12 12.82 10.45 2.82
CA ILE A 12 12.86 10.04 1.41
C ILE A 12 13.26 11.25 0.55
N ASN A 13 14.55 11.58 0.59
CA ASN A 13 15.23 12.31 -0.48
C ASN A 13 16.09 11.28 -1.21
N GLY A 14 15.61 10.75 -2.34
CA GLY A 14 16.32 9.76 -3.13
C GLY A 14 15.34 8.92 -3.96
N MET A 15 15.74 8.47 -5.14
CA MET A 15 14.94 7.72 -6.12
C MET A 15 14.55 6.29 -5.66
N ASP A 16 14.34 6.08 -4.37
CA ASP A 16 14.13 4.77 -3.75
C ASP A 16 12.64 4.40 -3.74
N LYS A 17 12.32 3.38 -4.54
CA LYS A 17 10.99 2.75 -4.55
C LYS A 17 10.98 1.67 -3.48
N PHE A 18 10.21 1.86 -2.41
CA PHE A 18 10.10 0.87 -1.34
C PHE A 18 8.96 -0.08 -1.61
N ARG A 19 9.23 -1.39 -1.52
CA ARG A 19 8.17 -2.40 -1.57
C ARG A 19 7.35 -2.32 -0.29
N ILE A 20 6.04 -2.19 -0.43
CA ILE A 20 5.08 -2.18 0.68
C ILE A 20 4.12 -3.34 0.54
N HIS A 21 3.67 -3.86 1.67
CA HIS A 21 2.58 -4.83 1.71
C HIS A 21 1.38 -4.13 2.33
N TYR A 22 0.20 -4.37 1.79
CA TYR A 22 -1.00 -3.69 2.25
C TYR A 22 -2.22 -4.58 2.13
N LYS A 23 -3.18 -4.37 3.01
CA LYS A 23 -4.45 -5.08 3.03
C LYS A 23 -5.55 -4.18 2.50
N CYS A 24 -6.42 -4.73 1.67
CA CYS A 24 -7.65 -4.02 1.28
C CYS A 24 -8.68 -4.22 2.39
N ASN A 25 -9.01 -3.16 3.11
CA ASN A 25 -10.00 -3.22 4.20
C ASN A 25 -11.40 -2.78 3.72
N LYS A 26 -11.50 -2.12 2.58
CA LYS A 26 -12.75 -1.55 2.07
C LYS A 26 -12.92 -1.81 0.59
N THR A 27 -14.15 -2.12 0.19
CA THR A 27 -14.50 -2.31 -1.22
C THR A 27 -14.25 -1.00 -1.98
N PRO A 28 -13.42 -1.00 -3.03
CA PRO A 28 -13.20 0.18 -3.84
C PRO A 28 -14.49 0.62 -4.53
N LYS A 29 -14.69 1.94 -4.67
CA LYS A 29 -15.87 2.47 -5.38
C LYS A 29 -15.76 2.13 -6.87
N ALA A 30 -16.91 1.84 -7.49
CA ALA A 30 -17.02 1.84 -8.95
C ALA A 30 -16.58 3.23 -9.44
N ASN A 31 -15.57 3.31 -10.31
CA ASN A 31 -14.84 4.51 -10.78
C ASN A 31 -13.53 4.89 -10.06
N SER A 32 -13.12 4.22 -8.98
CA SER A 32 -11.81 4.50 -8.36
C SER A 32 -10.62 3.97 -9.19
N GLY A 33 -10.87 3.13 -10.20
CA GLY A 33 -9.81 2.43 -10.95
C GLY A 33 -9.05 1.41 -10.09
N LEU A 34 -9.70 0.93 -9.04
CA LEU A 34 -9.23 -0.10 -8.10
C LEU A 34 -10.01 -1.41 -8.30
N GLU A 35 -10.44 -1.65 -9.54
CA GLU A 35 -11.14 -2.89 -9.89
C GLU A 35 -10.17 -4.07 -9.79
N GLY A 36 -10.61 -5.17 -9.16
CA GLY A 36 -9.79 -6.35 -8.92
C GLY A 36 -9.13 -6.46 -7.54
N PHE A 37 -9.27 -5.45 -6.68
CA PHE A 37 -8.95 -5.59 -5.26
C PHE A 37 -10.10 -6.26 -4.50
N THR A 38 -9.76 -7.22 -3.64
CA THR A 38 -10.67 -8.01 -2.81
C THR A 38 -10.49 -7.60 -1.36
N VAL A 39 -11.60 -7.34 -0.67
CA VAL A 39 -11.59 -7.03 0.76
C VAL A 39 -10.98 -8.19 1.55
N ASP A 40 -10.29 -7.84 2.63
CA ASP A 40 -9.54 -8.72 3.51
C ASP A 40 -8.29 -9.37 2.89
N ARG A 41 -8.01 -9.10 1.61
CA ARG A 41 -6.85 -9.66 0.92
C ARG A 41 -5.63 -8.75 1.04
N THR A 42 -4.48 -9.39 1.20
CA THR A 42 -3.17 -8.72 1.22
C THR A 42 -2.56 -8.67 -0.16
N TYR A 43 -1.93 -7.55 -0.48
CA TYR A 43 -1.31 -7.25 -1.75
C TYR A 43 0.10 -6.70 -1.54
N THR A 44 0.87 -6.73 -2.62
CA THR A 44 2.20 -6.13 -2.69
C THR A 44 2.15 -4.96 -3.67
N GLY A 45 2.79 -3.85 -3.29
CA GLY A 45 2.98 -2.71 -4.18
C GLY A 45 4.22 -1.92 -3.82
N ARG A 46 4.26 -0.65 -4.22
CA ARG A 46 5.40 0.24 -4.00
C ARG A 46 4.95 1.57 -3.42
N SER A 47 5.80 2.17 -2.59
CA SER A 47 5.66 3.57 -2.22
C SER A 47 6.90 4.34 -2.64
N PHE A 48 6.69 5.54 -3.18
CA PHE A 48 7.75 6.46 -3.58
C PHE A 48 7.22 7.90 -3.49
N ASN A 49 8.00 8.82 -2.92
CA ASN A 49 7.66 10.24 -2.82
C ASN A 49 6.25 10.53 -2.24
N GLY A 50 5.78 9.74 -1.28
CA GLY A 50 4.45 9.89 -0.68
C GLY A 50 3.28 9.41 -1.56
N LEU A 51 3.59 8.79 -2.71
CA LEU A 51 2.66 8.09 -3.58
C LEU A 51 2.73 6.59 -3.32
N PHE A 52 1.62 5.92 -3.58
CA PHE A 52 1.40 4.50 -3.34
C PHE A 52 0.97 3.85 -4.64
N GLU A 53 1.85 3.07 -5.23
CA GLU A 53 1.55 2.23 -6.38
C GLU A 53 0.98 0.90 -5.91
N VAL A 54 -0.32 0.73 -6.16
CA VAL A 54 -1.07 -0.47 -5.81
C VAL A 54 -1.36 -1.30 -7.06
N THR A 55 -1.30 -2.62 -6.93
CA THR A 55 -1.73 -3.54 -7.99
C THR A 55 -2.45 -4.76 -7.40
N PRO A 56 -3.52 -5.24 -8.05
CA PRO A 56 -4.17 -6.47 -7.62
C PRO A 56 -3.32 -7.71 -7.91
N GLN A 57 -2.34 -7.62 -8.81
CA GLN A 57 -1.46 -8.74 -9.15
C GLN A 57 -0.04 -8.25 -9.44
N TRP A 58 0.86 -8.47 -8.48
CA TRP A 58 2.27 -8.13 -8.62
C TRP A 58 2.96 -8.99 -9.69
N GLY A 59 3.82 -8.38 -10.51
CA GLY A 59 4.70 -9.10 -11.46
C GLY A 59 4.07 -9.55 -12.78
N ASN A 60 2.77 -9.38 -12.99
CA ASN A 60 2.10 -9.85 -14.22
C ASN A 60 1.87 -8.74 -15.27
N GLY A 61 2.57 -7.61 -15.18
CA GLY A 61 2.41 -6.47 -16.09
C GLY A 61 1.01 -5.82 -16.10
N LYS A 62 0.10 -6.24 -15.20
CA LYS A 62 -1.25 -5.70 -15.07
C LYS A 62 -1.22 -4.26 -14.56
N GLN A 63 -2.31 -3.53 -14.83
CA GLN A 63 -2.49 -2.14 -14.41
C GLN A 63 -2.11 -1.94 -12.94
N THR A 64 -1.13 -1.08 -12.72
CA THR A 64 -0.79 -0.50 -11.43
C THR A 64 -1.50 0.83 -11.30
N LYS A 65 -2.14 1.09 -10.17
CA LYS A 65 -2.75 2.38 -9.88
C LYS A 65 -1.85 3.15 -8.93
N LEU A 66 -1.57 4.40 -9.27
CA LEU A 66 -0.87 5.30 -8.37
C LEU A 66 -1.90 6.10 -7.56
N LEU A 67 -1.80 6.00 -6.25
CA LEU A 67 -2.68 6.66 -5.30
C LEU A 67 -1.87 7.64 -4.44
N LYS A 68 -2.50 8.75 -4.08
CA LYS A 68 -1.98 9.58 -2.99
C LYS A 68 -2.18 8.87 -1.66
N ARG A 69 -1.37 9.23 -0.67
CA ARG A 69 -1.49 8.73 0.70
C ARG A 69 -2.94 8.73 1.23
N GLN A 70 -3.65 9.85 1.12
CA GLN A 70 -5.04 9.97 1.61
C GLN A 70 -6.00 8.99 0.92
N GLU A 71 -5.90 8.85 -0.40
CA GLU A 71 -6.72 7.91 -1.17
C GLU A 71 -6.35 6.47 -0.83
N PHE A 72 -5.06 6.19 -0.64
CA PHE A 72 -4.60 4.88 -0.24
C PHE A 72 -5.16 4.50 1.14
N GLU A 73 -5.02 5.36 2.15
CA GLU A 73 -5.49 5.12 3.52
C GLU A 73 -7.03 4.99 3.62
N GLU A 74 -7.79 5.42 2.60
CA GLU A 74 -9.26 5.24 2.56
C GLU A 74 -9.68 3.78 2.27
N TYR A 75 -8.88 3.04 1.50
CA TYR A 75 -9.22 1.67 1.05
C TYR A 75 -8.24 0.62 1.54
N PHE A 76 -6.99 1.01 1.76
CA PHE A 76 -5.87 0.12 2.03
C PHE A 76 -5.15 0.53 3.31
N GLU A 77 -4.62 -0.47 3.99
CA GLU A 77 -3.79 -0.27 5.17
C GLU A 77 -2.43 -0.91 4.93
N VAL A 78 -1.35 -0.16 5.15
CA VAL A 78 0.01 -0.71 5.06
C VAL A 78 0.21 -1.68 6.21
N LEU A 79 0.54 -2.91 5.87
CA LEU A 79 0.92 -3.92 6.84
C LEU A 79 2.40 -3.75 7.20
N PRO A 80 2.75 -3.67 8.49
CA PRO A 80 4.14 -3.66 8.89
C PRO A 80 4.79 -5.02 8.57
N LEU A 81 6.09 -5.03 8.29
CA LEU A 81 6.83 -6.25 7.91
C LEU A 81 6.68 -7.40 8.91
N ALA A 82 6.47 -7.09 10.20
CA ALA A 82 6.21 -8.06 11.25
C ALA A 82 4.93 -8.91 11.02
N PHE A 83 3.92 -8.37 10.33
CA PHE A 83 2.70 -9.11 10.00
C PHE A 83 2.92 -10.21 8.95
N LEU A 84 3.99 -10.12 8.16
CA LEU A 84 4.29 -11.08 7.09
C LEU A 84 5.00 -12.34 7.60
N GLN A 85 5.49 -12.33 8.85
CA GLN A 85 6.18 -13.46 9.46
C GLN A 85 5.23 -14.45 10.18
N GLN A 86 3.93 -14.16 10.26
CA GLN A 86 2.96 -15.01 10.97
C GLN A 86 2.13 -15.94 10.06
N SER A 87 2.43 -15.95 8.76
CA SER A 87 1.81 -16.88 7.80
C SER A 87 2.87 -17.81 7.21
N ALA A 88 3.52 -18.60 8.08
CA ALA A 88 4.36 -19.73 7.69
C ALA A 88 3.89 -20.97 8.44
#